data_AF-A0A2G7M0M7-F1
#
_entry.id   AF-A0A2G7M0M7-F1
#
_cell.length_a   1.000
_cell.length_b   1.000
_cell.length_c   1.000
_cell.angle_alpha   90.00
_cell.angle_beta   90.00
_cell.angle_gamma   90.00
#
_symmetry.space_group_name_H-M   'P 1'
#
loop_
_entity.id
_entity.type
_entity.pdbx_description
1 polymer ?
#
loop_
_entity_poly.entity_id
_entity_poly.type
_entity_poly.pdbx_seq_one_letter_code
_entity_poly.pdbx_strand_id
1 'polypeptide(L)'
;MIITAYMLPALYEKKKVSAHDMEEIVRLLAHAPLLYDDGLTIQVQDFMEGLEIELEHEVRRAVIELYELVVQACRPFSEPSAYEQLQDVLGLQAELWQAEVLTLAEWMEWLKQIGKGQRKLPEYNFTAMLGSLPEGFMIHDFHDELMYQLEQNPANTWAIEERNRLYAALGTN
;
A
#
# COMPACT_ATOMS: atom_id res chain seq x y z
N MET A 1 -22.31 13.13 -0.53
CA MET A 1 -21.16 14.02 -0.28
C MET A 1 -20.24 13.24 0.63
N ILE A 2 -19.22 12.58 0.08
CA ILE A 2 -18.27 11.81 0.89
C ILE A 2 -17.44 12.86 1.62
N ILE A 3 -17.58 12.93 2.94
CA ILE A 3 -16.63 13.69 3.76
C ILE A 3 -15.34 12.89 3.66
N THR A 4 -14.41 13.30 2.80
CA THR A 4 -13.07 12.74 2.75
C THR A 4 -12.47 12.91 4.15
N ALA A 5 -12.26 11.80 4.87
CA ALA A 5 -11.70 11.83 6.21
C ALA A 5 -10.29 12.44 6.24
N TYR A 6 -9.61 12.44 5.08
CA TYR A 6 -8.24 12.91 4.89
C TYR A 6 -8.19 14.10 3.94
N MET A 7 -7.27 15.03 4.21
CA MET A 7 -7.15 16.27 3.43
C MET A 7 -6.47 16.07 2.08
N LEU A 8 -5.49 15.16 1.99
CA LEU A 8 -4.67 14.95 0.79
C LEU A 8 -5.49 14.46 -0.43
N PRO A 9 -6.38 13.44 -0.31
CA PRO A 9 -7.27 13.07 -1.41
C PRO A 9 -8.14 14.23 -1.90
N ALA A 10 -8.68 15.04 -0.98
CA ALA A 10 -9.51 16.19 -1.34
C ALA A 10 -8.74 17.30 -2.06
N LEU A 11 -7.47 17.52 -1.70
CA LEU A 11 -6.60 18.46 -2.40
C LEU A 11 -6.28 17.95 -3.81
N TYR A 12 -6.07 16.65 -3.97
CA TYR A 12 -5.83 16.03 -5.28
C TYR A 12 -7.05 16.12 -6.20
N GLU A 13 -8.24 15.79 -5.71
CA GLU A 13 -9.50 15.93 -6.46
C GLU A 13 -9.76 17.37 -6.93
N LYS A 14 -9.38 18.35 -6.10
CA LYS A 14 -9.46 19.78 -6.40
C LYS A 14 -8.33 20.28 -7.30
N LYS A 15 -7.43 19.40 -7.74
CA LYS A 15 -6.24 19.72 -8.56
C LYS A 15 -5.33 20.75 -7.91
N LYS A 16 -5.24 20.72 -6.57
CA LYS A 16 -4.27 21.49 -5.77
C LYS A 16 -2.93 20.79 -5.67
N VAL A 17 -2.90 19.49 -5.96
CA VAL A 17 -1.70 18.67 -6.14
C VAL A 17 -1.74 18.16 -7.57
N SER A 18 -0.65 18.28 -8.32
CA SER A 18 -0.59 17.76 -9.68
C SER A 18 -0.52 16.22 -9.66
N ALA A 19 -0.80 15.56 -10.79
CA ALA A 19 -0.63 14.11 -10.90
C ALA A 19 0.82 13.69 -10.65
N HIS A 20 1.77 14.44 -11.21
CA HIS A 20 3.20 14.21 -11.02
C HIS A 20 3.62 14.33 -9.55
N ASP A 21 3.20 15.39 -8.86
CA ASP A 21 3.50 15.57 -7.44
C ASP A 21 2.90 14.45 -6.59
N MET A 22 1.67 14.03 -6.93
CA MET A 22 1.00 12.95 -6.22
C MET A 22 1.72 11.62 -6.41
N GLU A 23 2.12 11.28 -7.64
CA GLU A 23 2.92 10.09 -7.94
C GLU A 23 4.21 10.06 -7.12
N GLU A 24 4.89 11.20 -6.99
CA GLU A 24 6.10 11.30 -6.17
C GLU A 24 5.81 11.09 -4.67
N ILE A 25 4.74 11.72 -4.16
CA ILE A 25 4.31 11.58 -2.76
C ILE A 25 4.02 10.12 -2.41
N VAL A 26 3.23 9.42 -3.25
CA VAL A 26 2.80 8.05 -2.96
C VAL A 26 3.87 7.01 -3.24
N ARG A 27 4.79 7.26 -4.18
CA ARG A 27 5.94 6.39 -4.45
C ARG A 27 6.75 6.14 -3.17
N LEU A 28 6.91 7.16 -2.34
CA LEU A 28 7.67 7.04 -1.10
C LEU A 28 7.01 6.12 -0.06
N LEU A 29 5.69 5.87 -0.16
CA LEU A 29 5.00 4.92 0.72
C LEU A 29 5.51 3.49 0.55
N ALA A 30 5.88 3.11 -0.66
CA ALA A 30 6.47 1.79 -0.94
C ALA A 30 8.00 1.80 -0.80
N HIS A 31 8.66 2.94 -1.08
CA HIS A 31 10.12 2.97 -1.17
C HIS A 31 10.83 3.18 0.17
N ALA A 32 10.41 4.16 0.98
CA ALA A 32 11.10 4.46 2.23
C ALA A 32 11.11 3.28 3.22
N PRO A 33 10.03 2.48 3.35
CA PRO A 33 10.04 1.29 4.20
C PRO A 33 11.13 0.27 3.86
N LEU A 34 11.53 0.15 2.59
CA LEU A 34 12.56 -0.80 2.11
C LEU A 34 13.97 -0.50 2.62
N LEU A 35 14.19 0.69 3.20
CA LEU A 35 15.49 1.08 3.76
C LEU A 35 15.75 0.51 5.16
N TYR A 36 14.79 -0.22 5.72
CA TYR A 36 14.82 -0.71 7.09
C TYR A 36 14.55 -2.21 7.15
N ASP A 37 15.13 -2.87 8.15
CA ASP A 37 14.88 -4.28 8.45
C ASP A 37 13.62 -4.47 9.33
N ASP A 38 13.18 -3.40 10.02
CA ASP A 38 12.01 -3.40 10.89
C ASP A 38 11.27 -2.04 10.87
N GLY A 39 10.05 -2.04 11.42
CA GLY A 39 9.20 -0.85 11.46
C GLY A 39 9.46 0.09 12.64
N LEU A 40 10.50 -0.11 13.46
CA LEU A 40 10.68 0.64 14.72
C LEU A 40 11.35 2.00 14.54
N THR A 41 12.20 2.12 13.52
CA THR A 41 13.12 3.28 13.40
C THR A 41 12.74 4.26 12.30
N ILE A 42 11.92 3.86 11.33
CA ILE A 42 11.41 4.73 10.26
C ILE A 42 10.65 5.94 10.84
N GLN A 43 10.80 7.12 10.25
CA GLN A 43 10.24 8.39 10.68
C GLN A 43 9.64 9.15 9.51
N VAL A 44 8.80 10.15 9.81
CA VAL A 44 8.18 11.02 8.79
C VAL A 44 9.25 11.75 7.97
N GLN A 45 10.37 12.11 8.60
CA GLN A 45 11.50 12.77 7.95
C GLN A 45 12.08 11.94 6.82
N ASP A 46 12.12 10.61 6.94
CA ASP A 46 12.67 9.73 5.89
C ASP A 46 11.86 9.81 4.59
N PHE A 47 10.56 10.05 4.70
CA PHE A 47 9.70 10.35 3.56
C PHE A 47 9.88 11.80 3.09
N MET A 48 9.84 12.76 4.01
CA MET A 48 9.91 14.19 3.65
C MET A 48 11.24 14.58 2.99
N GLU A 49 12.36 13.97 3.38
CA GLU A 49 13.68 14.17 2.78
C GLU A 49 13.83 13.46 1.43
N GLY A 50 13.02 12.42 1.17
CA GLY A 50 12.97 11.71 -0.11
C GLY A 50 12.13 12.39 -1.19
N LEU A 51 11.43 13.48 -0.86
CA LEU A 51 10.70 14.31 -1.82
C LEU A 51 11.67 15.23 -2.57
N GLU A 52 11.60 15.19 -3.90
CA GLU A 52 12.30 16.05 -4.84
C GLU A 52 11.45 17.27 -5.28
N ILE A 53 10.20 17.35 -4.83
CA ILE A 53 9.28 18.48 -5.04
C ILE A 53 9.17 19.43 -3.84
N GLU A 54 8.92 20.71 -4.14
CA GLU A 54 8.59 21.71 -3.12
C GLU A 54 7.07 21.79 -2.90
N LEU A 55 6.62 21.42 -1.69
CA LEU A 55 5.21 21.44 -1.33
C LEU A 55 4.79 22.79 -0.71
N GLU A 56 3.67 23.33 -1.19
CA GLU A 56 2.95 24.43 -0.55
C GLU A 56 2.52 24.06 0.89
N HIS A 57 2.35 25.05 1.76
CA HIS A 57 2.09 24.80 3.19
C HIS A 57 0.87 23.91 3.46
N GLU A 58 -0.24 24.11 2.73
CA GLU A 58 -1.45 23.31 2.93
C GLU A 58 -1.26 21.85 2.50
N VAL A 59 -0.60 21.64 1.36
CA VAL A 59 -0.29 20.30 0.81
C VAL A 59 0.71 19.59 1.73
N ARG A 60 1.77 20.28 2.15
CA ARG A 60 2.79 19.75 3.06
C ARG A 60 2.17 19.17 4.32
N ARG A 61 1.20 19.85 4.93
CA ARG A 61 0.53 19.34 6.13
C ARG A 61 -0.27 18.06 5.85
N ALA A 62 -0.94 17.99 4.70
CA ALA A 62 -1.69 16.80 4.29
C ALA A 62 -0.78 15.61 3.96
N VAL A 63 0.39 15.88 3.39
CA VAL A 63 1.43 14.88 3.11
C VAL A 63 2.07 14.36 4.39
N ILE A 64 2.35 15.24 5.36
CA ILE A 64 2.81 14.82 6.70
C ILE A 64 1.80 13.89 7.37
N GLU A 65 0.49 14.19 7.29
CA GLU A 65 -0.56 13.30 7.82
C GLU A 65 -0.50 11.90 7.18
N LEU A 66 -0.33 11.80 5.86
CA LEU A 66 -0.12 10.53 5.17
C LEU A 66 1.12 9.79 5.68
N TYR A 67 2.25 10.48 5.81
CA TYR A 67 3.49 9.86 6.27
C TYR A 67 3.46 9.47 7.76
N GLU A 68 2.73 10.19 8.59
CA GLU A 68 2.45 9.77 9.96
C GLU A 68 1.64 8.47 10.00
N LEU A 69 0.68 8.29 9.08
CA LEU A 69 -0.10 7.05 9.00
C LEU A 69 0.75 5.85 8.61
N VAL A 70 1.64 5.97 7.61
CA VAL A 70 2.50 4.84 7.23
C VAL A 70 3.52 4.51 8.33
N VAL A 71 4.11 5.52 8.97
CA VAL A 71 5.00 5.30 10.13
C VAL A 71 4.26 4.57 11.25
N GLN A 72 3.03 4.98 11.56
CA GLN A 72 2.18 4.28 12.53
C GLN A 72 1.84 2.85 12.09
N ALA A 73 1.60 2.63 10.80
CA ALA A 73 1.36 1.30 10.23
C ALA A 73 2.58 0.38 10.34
N CYS A 74 3.81 0.92 10.31
CA CYS A 74 5.04 0.14 10.49
C CYS A 74 5.27 -0.29 11.95
N ARG A 75 4.86 0.51 12.95
CA ARG A 75 5.20 0.26 14.37
C ARG A 75 4.84 -1.11 14.93
N PRO A 76 3.72 -1.75 14.57
CA PRO A 76 3.40 -3.08 15.05
C PRO A 76 4.36 -4.18 14.57
N PHE A 77 5.18 -3.92 13.56
CA PHE A 77 6.00 -4.92 12.85
C PHE A 77 7.48 -4.75 13.20
N SER A 78 7.87 -5.23 14.38
CA SER A 78 9.27 -5.28 14.82
C SER A 78 10.03 -6.52 14.35
N GLU A 79 9.30 -7.55 13.89
CA GLU A 79 9.90 -8.79 13.41
C GLU A 79 10.20 -8.68 11.91
N PRO A 80 11.43 -9.01 11.46
CA PRO A 80 11.84 -8.79 10.07
C PRO A 80 10.91 -9.43 9.02
N SER A 81 10.48 -10.67 9.22
CA SER A 81 9.61 -11.35 8.24
C SER A 81 8.21 -10.73 8.15
N ALA A 82 7.67 -10.23 9.27
CA ALA A 82 6.38 -9.56 9.27
C ALA A 82 6.49 -8.15 8.68
N TYR A 83 7.64 -7.49 8.86
CA TYR A 83 7.92 -6.20 8.24
C TYR A 83 8.17 -6.33 6.73
N GLU A 84 8.88 -7.37 6.29
CA GLU A 84 9.04 -7.72 4.88
C GLU A 84 7.69 -7.95 4.19
N GLN A 85 6.78 -8.67 4.85
CA GLN A 85 5.42 -8.83 4.35
C GLN A 85 4.65 -7.50 4.27
N LEU A 86 4.85 -6.58 5.21
CA LEU A 86 4.28 -5.23 5.12
C LEU A 86 4.87 -4.46 3.92
N GLN A 87 6.19 -4.52 3.72
CA GLN A 87 6.86 -3.87 2.60
C GLN A 87 6.32 -4.37 1.25
N ASP A 88 6.15 -5.68 1.10
CA ASP A 88 5.58 -6.28 -0.09
C ASP A 88 4.13 -5.82 -0.34
N VAL A 89 3.31 -5.76 0.72
CA VAL A 89 1.94 -5.21 0.67
C VAL A 89 1.91 -3.75 0.26
N LEU A 90 2.80 -2.91 0.82
CA LEU A 90 2.87 -1.49 0.46
C LEU A 90 3.31 -1.29 -0.99
N GLY A 91 4.21 -2.14 -1.47
CA GLY A 91 4.57 -2.22 -2.89
C GLY A 91 3.35 -2.49 -3.77
N LEU A 92 2.57 -3.52 -3.43
CA LEU A 92 1.41 -3.89 -4.24
C LEU A 92 0.32 -2.82 -4.19
N GLN A 93 0.11 -2.19 -3.03
CA GLN A 93 -0.81 -1.07 -2.93
C GLN A 93 -0.41 0.12 -3.80
N ALA A 94 0.90 0.38 -3.99
CA ALA A 94 1.38 1.40 -4.91
C ALA A 94 1.03 1.06 -6.36
N GLU A 95 1.23 -0.18 -6.79
CA GLU A 95 0.86 -0.65 -8.13
C GLU A 95 -0.66 -0.58 -8.37
N LEU A 96 -1.46 -1.03 -7.39
CA LEU A 96 -2.92 -0.94 -7.46
C LEU A 96 -3.42 0.49 -7.50
N TRP A 97 -2.75 1.43 -6.82
CA TRP A 97 -3.07 2.85 -6.92
C TRP A 97 -2.75 3.40 -8.31
N GLN A 98 -1.59 3.06 -8.88
CA GLN A 98 -1.22 3.46 -10.25
C GLN A 98 -2.18 2.89 -11.30
N ALA A 99 -2.68 1.68 -11.07
CA ALA A 99 -3.67 1.03 -11.93
C ALA A 99 -5.12 1.51 -11.70
N GLU A 100 -5.33 2.54 -10.87
CA GLU A 100 -6.64 3.09 -10.50
C GLU A 100 -7.59 2.06 -9.83
N VAL A 101 -7.04 1.00 -9.24
CA VAL A 101 -7.78 -0.04 -8.50
C VAL A 101 -7.95 0.32 -7.02
N LEU A 102 -6.95 0.99 -6.43
CA LEU A 102 -6.96 1.44 -5.04
C LEU A 102 -6.96 2.97 -5.00
N THR A 103 -7.92 3.58 -4.29
CA THR A 103 -7.90 5.02 -4.09
C THR A 103 -6.98 5.43 -2.95
N LEU A 104 -6.43 6.66 -2.99
CA LEU A 104 -5.61 7.17 -1.89
C LEU A 104 -6.36 7.21 -0.55
N ALA A 105 -7.66 7.51 -0.58
CA ALA A 105 -8.48 7.55 0.63
C ALA A 105 -8.63 6.16 1.28
N GLU A 106 -8.80 5.11 0.46
CA GLU A 106 -8.83 3.72 0.92
C GLU A 106 -7.48 3.29 1.48
N TRP A 107 -6.39 3.64 0.80
CA TRP A 107 -5.05 3.32 1.27
C TRP A 107 -4.75 3.98 2.62
N MET A 108 -5.05 5.27 2.78
CA MET A 108 -4.88 5.99 4.06
C MET A 108 -5.72 5.36 5.19
N GLU A 109 -6.97 4.96 4.91
CA GLU A 109 -7.77 4.25 5.90
C GLU A 109 -7.21 2.87 6.23
N TRP A 110 -6.69 2.14 5.24
CA TRP A 110 -6.00 0.86 5.46
C TRP A 110 -4.79 1.02 6.38
N LEU A 111 -3.92 2.01 6.11
CA LEU A 111 -2.73 2.31 6.93
C LEU A 111 -3.10 2.60 8.38
N LYS A 112 -4.12 3.43 8.58
CA LYS A 112 -4.64 3.75 9.92
C LYS A 112 -5.16 2.52 10.65
N GLN A 113 -5.89 1.63 9.96
CA GLN A 113 -6.43 0.41 10.58
C GLN A 113 -5.32 -0.57 10.96
N ILE A 114 -4.31 -0.72 10.09
CA ILE A 114 -3.12 -1.54 10.36
C ILE A 114 -2.34 -1.00 11.56
N GLY A 115 -2.03 0.30 11.59
CA GLY A 115 -1.31 0.94 12.69
C GLY A 115 -2.05 0.87 14.03
N LYS A 116 -3.38 0.75 14.01
CA LYS A 116 -4.22 0.55 15.21
C LYS A 116 -4.45 -0.92 15.57
N GLY A 117 -3.92 -1.86 14.80
CA GLY A 117 -4.18 -3.29 14.95
C GLY A 117 -5.64 -3.70 14.70
N GLN A 118 -6.42 -2.85 14.03
CA GLN A 118 -7.82 -3.10 13.66
C GLN A 118 -7.94 -3.94 12.38
N ARG A 119 -6.88 -3.93 11.56
CA ARG A 119 -6.69 -4.79 10.40
C ARG A 119 -5.37 -5.54 10.56
N LYS A 120 -5.29 -6.73 9.97
CA LYS A 120 -4.07 -7.55 9.88
C LYS A 120 -3.56 -7.57 8.44
N LEU A 121 -2.28 -7.90 8.27
CA LEU A 121 -1.74 -8.22 6.95
C LEU A 121 -2.46 -9.46 6.36
N PRO A 122 -2.58 -9.55 5.03
CA PRO A 122 -3.16 -10.74 4.38
C PRO A 122 -2.30 -11.99 4.65
N GLU A 123 -2.87 -13.03 5.24
CA GLU A 123 -2.18 -14.29 5.50
C GLU A 123 -2.61 -15.36 4.49
N TYR A 124 -1.65 -15.96 3.79
CA TYR A 124 -1.89 -17.03 2.81
C TYR A 124 -1.00 -18.23 3.08
N ASN A 125 -1.51 -19.42 2.78
CA ASN A 125 -0.71 -20.63 2.67
C ASN A 125 -0.50 -20.94 1.18
N PHE A 126 0.45 -20.23 0.57
CA PHE A 126 0.69 -20.33 -0.87
C PHE A 126 1.02 -21.76 -1.30
N THR A 127 1.78 -22.51 -0.51
CA THR A 127 2.11 -23.91 -0.80
C THR A 127 0.87 -24.81 -0.87
N ALA A 128 -0.11 -24.58 0.00
CA ALA A 128 -1.37 -25.33 -0.06
C ALA A 128 -2.24 -24.93 -1.26
N MET A 129 -2.10 -23.70 -1.75
CA MET A 129 -2.89 -23.16 -2.86
C MET A 129 -2.31 -23.50 -4.23
N LEU A 130 -0.99 -23.39 -4.38
CA LEU A 130 -0.26 -23.45 -5.65
C LEU A 130 0.72 -24.62 -5.74
N GLY A 131 0.97 -25.33 -4.63
CA GLY A 131 1.94 -26.43 -4.57
C GLY A 131 3.37 -25.96 -4.30
N SER A 132 4.34 -26.52 -5.00
CA SER A 132 5.76 -26.16 -4.80
C SER A 132 6.04 -24.79 -5.38
N LEU A 133 6.60 -23.88 -4.56
CA LEU A 133 6.89 -22.50 -4.92
C LEU A 133 8.38 -22.18 -4.74
N PRO A 134 8.90 -21.14 -5.42
CA PRO A 134 10.22 -20.59 -5.15
C PRO A 134 10.36 -20.12 -3.70
N GLU A 135 11.60 -20.09 -3.21
CA GLU A 135 11.92 -19.43 -1.94
C GLU A 135 11.65 -17.93 -2.06
N GLY A 136 11.03 -17.34 -1.02
CA GLY A 136 10.70 -15.92 -1.00
C GLY A 136 9.42 -15.54 -1.75
N PHE A 137 8.57 -16.49 -2.13
CA PHE A 137 7.27 -16.20 -2.75
C PHE A 137 6.35 -15.41 -1.79
N MET A 138 5.93 -14.22 -2.22
CA MET A 138 5.19 -13.25 -1.41
C MET A 138 3.85 -12.86 -2.07
N ILE A 139 3.20 -11.83 -1.54
CA ILE A 139 1.88 -11.38 -1.98
C ILE A 139 1.93 -10.76 -3.38
N HIS A 140 3.00 -10.06 -3.75
CA HIS A 140 3.22 -9.62 -5.12
C HIS A 140 3.27 -10.78 -6.11
N ASP A 141 4.08 -11.81 -5.85
CA ASP A 141 4.17 -12.98 -6.74
C ASP A 141 2.82 -13.68 -6.87
N PHE A 142 2.04 -13.72 -5.77
CA PHE A 142 0.70 -14.24 -5.81
C PHE A 142 -0.23 -13.41 -6.69
N HIS A 143 -0.14 -12.08 -6.64
CA HIS A 143 -0.90 -11.20 -7.50
C HIS A 143 -0.55 -11.41 -8.98
N ASP A 144 0.74 -11.50 -9.31
CA ASP A 144 1.22 -11.78 -10.67
C ASP A 144 0.69 -13.11 -11.20
N GLU A 145 0.72 -14.17 -10.39
CA GLU A 145 0.16 -15.47 -10.77
C GLU A 145 -1.35 -15.37 -11.04
N LEU A 146 -2.11 -14.64 -10.20
CA LEU A 146 -3.53 -14.42 -10.43
C LEU A 146 -3.79 -13.66 -11.75
N MET A 147 -2.96 -12.66 -12.07
CA MET A 147 -3.04 -11.91 -13.32
C MET A 147 -2.74 -12.80 -14.52
N TYR A 148 -1.66 -13.56 -14.45
CA TYR A 148 -1.31 -14.53 -15.49
C TYR A 148 -2.45 -15.53 -15.76
N GLN A 149 -3.06 -16.10 -14.72
CA GLN A 149 -4.18 -17.03 -14.86
C GLN A 149 -5.40 -16.38 -15.53
N LEU A 150 -5.67 -15.11 -15.23
CA LEU A 150 -6.79 -14.36 -15.81
C LEU A 150 -6.52 -13.90 -17.25
N GLU A 151 -5.27 -13.67 -17.62
CA GLU A 151 -4.88 -13.44 -19.01
C GLU A 151 -5.10 -14.70 -19.86
N GLN A 152 -4.73 -15.88 -19.33
CA GLN A 152 -4.96 -17.15 -20.02
C GLN A 152 -6.44 -17.51 -20.11
N ASN A 153 -7.19 -17.25 -19.03
CA ASN A 153 -8.63 -17.50 -18.96
C ASN A 153 -9.35 -16.42 -18.14
N PRO A 154 -9.95 -15.43 -18.81
CA PRO A 154 -10.67 -14.35 -18.12
C PRO A 154 -11.89 -14.80 -17.30
N ALA A 155 -12.38 -16.03 -17.51
CA ALA A 155 -13.48 -16.63 -16.77
C ALA A 155 -13.01 -17.59 -15.65
N ASN A 156 -11.72 -17.61 -15.32
CA ASN A 156 -11.17 -18.42 -14.24
C ASN A 156 -11.74 -17.96 -12.88
N THR A 157 -12.76 -18.67 -12.39
CA THR A 157 -13.52 -18.28 -11.19
C THR A 157 -12.64 -18.22 -9.94
N TRP A 158 -11.71 -19.17 -9.78
CA TRP A 158 -10.80 -19.20 -8.64
C TRP A 158 -9.90 -17.96 -8.62
N ALA A 159 -9.28 -17.61 -9.76
CA ALA A 159 -8.40 -16.46 -9.84
C ALA A 159 -9.16 -15.13 -9.62
N ILE A 160 -10.41 -15.02 -10.10
CA ILE A 160 -11.28 -13.87 -9.83
C ILE A 160 -11.55 -13.75 -8.32
N GLU A 161 -11.95 -14.84 -7.68
CA GLU A 161 -12.31 -14.85 -6.26
C GLU A 161 -11.11 -14.51 -5.36
N GLU A 162 -9.95 -15.10 -5.63
CA GLU A 162 -8.73 -14.84 -4.85
C GLU A 162 -8.20 -13.42 -5.08
N ARG A 163 -8.22 -12.91 -6.31
CA ARG A 163 -7.88 -11.49 -6.57
C ARG A 163 -8.79 -10.54 -5.81
N ASN A 164 -10.09 -10.78 -5.85
CA ASN A 164 -11.05 -9.93 -5.14
C ASN A 164 -10.84 -10.00 -3.61
N ARG A 165 -10.51 -11.18 -3.07
CA ARG A 165 -10.16 -11.35 -1.65
C ARG A 165 -8.88 -10.60 -1.29
N LEU A 166 -7.85 -10.72 -2.13
CA LEU A 166 -6.59 -10.00 -1.96
C LEU A 166 -6.82 -8.49 -1.95
N TYR A 167 -7.50 -7.96 -2.97
CA TYR A 167 -7.77 -6.53 -3.08
C TYR A 167 -8.58 -6.01 -1.88
N ALA A 168 -9.60 -6.74 -1.44
CA ALA A 168 -10.35 -6.40 -0.22
C ALA A 168 -9.46 -6.38 1.03
N ALA A 169 -8.53 -7.32 1.16
CA ALA A 169 -7.56 -7.36 2.25
C ALA A 169 -6.57 -6.18 2.19
N LEU A 170 -6.24 -5.70 0.98
CA LEU A 170 -5.42 -4.53 0.70
C LEU A 170 -6.21 -3.20 0.78
N GLY A 171 -7.51 -3.27 1.05
CA GLY A 171 -8.33 -2.10 1.40
C GLY A 171 -9.21 -1.53 0.30
N THR A 172 -9.23 -2.15 -0.88
CA THR A 172 -10.21 -1.79 -1.93
C THR A 172 -11.62 -2.16 -1.46
N ASN A 173 -12.61 -1.28 -1.66
CA ASN A 173 -14.02 -1.56 -1.33
C ASN A 173 -14.94 -1.54 -2.55
#